data_AF-A0A4U0GWQ2-F1
#
_entry.id   AF-A0A4U0GWQ2-F1
#
_cell.length_a   1.000
_cell.length_b   1.000
_cell.length_c   1.000
_cell.angle_alpha   90.00
_cell.angle_beta   90.00
_cell.angle_gamma   90.00
#
_symmetry.space_group_name_H-M   'P 1'
#
loop_
_entity.id
_entity.type
_entity.pdbx_description
1 polymer ?
#
loop_
_entity_poly.entity_id
_entity_poly.type
_entity_poly.pdbx_seq_one_letter_code
_entity_poly.pdbx_strand_id
1 'polypeptide(L)'
;MKVIRKIFGNLDTKDSKDIIEKIFNSSFEWGYFIKDVDEKSQEYKQVREIITKNGWHDSVIGTEFSKQEVYNAEILHFVGAKAFAYPEPQNPSFLESTYYDSCKECGIYGEQKADFLLKKQPILGSGGLGGLHWVYDELFSTYEVYKSYFEGLNMDCRPVKLMNKKVSAENIVQLIIPYTIPV
;
A
#
# COMPACT_ATOMS: atom_id res chain seq x y z
N MET A 1 19.98 0.05 5.78
CA MET A 1 18.69 -0.58 6.06
C MET A 1 18.23 -0.25 7.47
N LYS A 2 17.02 0.29 7.60
CA LYS A 2 16.34 0.56 8.87
C LYS A 2 15.05 -0.23 8.91
N VAL A 3 14.82 -1.00 9.97
CA VAL A 3 13.53 -1.67 10.19
C VAL A 3 12.64 -0.69 10.94
N ILE A 4 11.46 -0.40 10.42
CA ILE A 4 10.53 0.54 11.03
C ILE A 4 9.49 -0.24 11.82
N ARG A 5 9.39 0.11 13.11
CA ARG A 5 8.45 -0.41 14.08
C ARG A 5 7.32 0.59 14.28
N LYS A 6 6.08 0.12 14.22
CA LYS A 6 4.92 0.89 14.65
C LYS A 6 4.55 0.48 16.07
N ILE A 7 4.60 1.42 16.98
CA ILE A 7 4.18 1.25 18.38
C ILE A 7 2.80 1.86 18.54
N PHE A 8 1.93 1.15 19.23
CA PHE A 8 0.56 1.59 19.44
C PHE A 8 -0.04 1.02 20.73
N GLY A 9 -0.97 1.77 21.28
CA GLY A 9 -1.64 1.45 22.55
C GLY A 9 -2.50 2.61 23.02
N ASN A 10 -3.02 2.52 24.24
CA ASN A 10 -3.79 3.59 24.85
C ASN A 10 -2.98 4.30 25.94
N LEU A 11 -3.00 5.63 25.91
CA LEU A 11 -2.51 6.52 26.96
C LEU A 11 -3.68 6.88 27.87
N ASP A 12 -4.06 5.95 28.75
CA ASP A 12 -5.21 6.12 29.65
C ASP A 12 -4.80 6.63 31.05
N THR A 13 -3.51 6.60 31.36
CA THR A 13 -2.96 7.07 32.63
C THR A 13 -1.94 8.17 32.42
N LYS A 14 -1.85 9.10 33.38
CA LYS A 14 -0.88 10.19 33.35
C LYS A 14 0.56 9.65 33.28
N ASP A 15 0.89 8.64 34.08
CA ASP A 15 2.22 8.04 34.08
C ASP A 15 2.60 7.49 32.71
N SER A 16 1.68 6.75 32.06
CA SER A 16 1.91 6.19 30.74
C SER A 16 2.12 7.27 29.66
N LYS A 17 1.38 8.37 29.75
CA LYS A 17 1.51 9.54 28.87
C LYS A 17 2.81 10.29 29.10
N ASP A 18 3.14 10.63 30.36
CA ASP A 18 4.36 11.35 30.70
C ASP A 18 5.62 10.57 30.27
N ILE A 19 5.59 9.24 30.42
CA ILE A 19 6.68 8.36 29.97
C ILE A 19 6.83 8.40 28.45
N ILE A 20 5.74 8.27 27.69
CA ILE A 20 5.82 8.20 26.22
C ILE A 20 6.23 9.55 25.62
N GLU A 21 5.73 10.65 26.16
CA GLU A 21 6.07 12.01 25.75
C GLU A 21 7.55 12.30 26.00
N LYS A 22 8.08 11.80 27.12
CA LYS A 22 9.52 11.90 27.44
C LYS A 22 10.39 11.08 26.50
N ILE A 23 10.00 9.85 26.16
CA ILE A 23 10.77 8.97 25.27
C ILE A 23 10.85 9.57 23.87
N PHE A 24 9.73 10.04 23.32
CA PHE A 24 9.69 10.57 21.96
C PHE A 24 9.89 12.08 21.85
N ASN A 25 10.09 12.76 22.98
CA ASN A 25 10.18 14.22 23.06
C ASN A 25 9.09 14.91 22.22
N SER A 26 7.85 14.45 22.38
CA SER A 26 6.69 14.85 21.57
C SER A 26 5.44 14.83 22.44
N SER A 27 4.53 15.78 22.24
CA SER A 27 3.22 15.79 22.90
C SER A 27 2.28 14.76 22.26
N PHE A 28 1.49 14.06 23.07
CA PHE A 28 0.46 13.13 22.60
C PHE A 28 -0.91 13.48 23.19
N GLU A 29 -1.98 13.17 22.46
CA GLU A 29 -3.34 13.27 22.99
C GLU A 29 -3.65 12.09 23.92
N TRP A 30 -4.67 12.24 24.77
CA TRP A 30 -5.19 11.12 25.56
C TRP A 30 -5.85 10.06 24.67
N GLY A 31 -5.80 8.80 25.08
CA GLY A 31 -6.38 7.69 24.33
C GLY A 31 -5.39 7.02 23.37
N TYR A 32 -5.88 6.56 22.22
CA TYR A 32 -5.08 5.73 21.30
C TYR A 32 -3.97 6.52 20.63
N PHE A 33 -2.73 6.03 20.72
CA PHE A 33 -1.57 6.62 20.06
C PHE A 33 -0.93 5.65 19.07
N ILE A 34 -0.26 6.22 18.08
CA ILE A 34 0.57 5.50 17.12
C ILE A 34 1.87 6.28 16.95
N LYS A 35 3.01 5.56 16.94
CA LYS A 35 4.30 6.14 16.59
C LYS A 35 5.14 5.16 15.79
N ASP A 36 5.67 5.63 14.66
CA ASP A 36 6.64 4.89 13.85
C ASP A 36 8.06 5.27 14.31
N VAL A 37 8.91 4.27 14.52
CA VAL A 37 10.28 4.42 15.05
C VAL A 37 11.25 3.42 14.41
N ASP A 38 12.51 3.81 14.25
CA ASP A 38 13.58 2.89 13.83
C ASP A 38 13.88 1.87 14.94
N GLU A 39 13.86 0.58 14.61
CA GLU A 39 14.17 -0.52 15.55
C GLU A 39 15.53 -0.38 16.23
N LYS A 40 16.48 0.30 15.58
CA LYS A 40 17.82 0.53 16.16
C LYS A 40 17.92 1.78 17.02
N SER A 41 16.86 2.60 17.07
CA SER A 41 16.86 3.88 17.77
C SER A 41 16.89 3.72 19.30
N GLN A 42 17.31 4.77 20.00
CA GLN A 42 17.33 4.76 21.46
C GLN A 42 15.91 4.79 22.04
N GLU A 43 15.00 5.49 21.37
CA GLU A 43 13.58 5.57 21.70
C GLU A 43 12.93 4.19 21.63
N TYR A 44 13.21 3.40 20.58
CA TYR A 44 12.69 2.02 20.49
C TYR A 44 13.23 1.12 21.61
N LYS A 45 14.51 1.24 21.97
CA LYS A 45 15.09 0.48 23.09
C LYS A 45 14.37 0.81 24.40
N GLN A 46 14.11 2.09 24.67
CA GLN A 46 13.43 2.54 25.88
C GLN A 46 11.97 2.09 25.94
N VAL A 47 11.21 2.27 24.85
CA VAL A 47 9.78 1.93 24.84
C VAL A 47 9.54 0.42 24.86
N ARG A 48 10.44 -0.39 24.27
CA ARG A 48 10.33 -1.86 24.28
C ARG A 48 10.28 -2.44 25.69
N GLU A 49 10.98 -1.84 26.65
CA GLU A 49 11.00 -2.31 28.04
C GLU A 49 9.68 -2.08 28.80
N ILE A 50 8.80 -1.23 28.26
CA ILE A 50 7.54 -0.84 28.90
C ILE A 50 6.29 -1.23 28.09
N ILE A 51 6.44 -1.62 26.81
CA ILE A 51 5.32 -2.06 25.95
C ILE A 51 4.49 -3.14 26.64
N THR A 52 5.12 -4.22 27.10
CA THR A 52 4.41 -5.34 27.76
C THR A 52 3.77 -4.93 29.08
N LYS A 53 4.42 -4.04 29.84
CA LYS A 53 3.90 -3.58 31.15
C LYS A 53 2.60 -2.78 31.02
N ASN A 54 2.44 -2.05 29.91
CA ASN A 54 1.28 -1.20 29.66
C ASN A 54 0.23 -1.85 28.76
N GLY A 55 0.40 -3.13 28.38
CA GLY A 55 -0.50 -3.80 27.44
C GLY A 55 -0.49 -3.16 26.04
N TRP A 56 0.61 -2.50 25.67
CA TRP A 56 0.79 -1.94 24.34
C TRP A 56 1.35 -2.99 23.39
N HIS A 57 1.41 -2.61 22.11
CA HIS A 57 1.88 -3.50 21.05
C HIS A 57 2.88 -2.77 20.14
N ASP A 58 3.75 -3.55 19.50
CA ASP A 58 4.55 -3.12 18.37
C ASP A 58 4.40 -4.10 17.20
N SER A 59 4.57 -3.57 15.99
CA SER A 59 4.63 -4.38 14.77
C SER A 59 5.71 -3.87 13.83
N VAL A 60 6.31 -4.77 13.05
CA VAL A 60 7.17 -4.38 11.92
C VAL A 60 6.25 -3.92 10.79
N ILE A 61 6.38 -2.66 10.37
CA ILE A 61 5.54 -2.09 9.30
C ILE A 61 6.28 -1.89 7.98
N GLY A 62 7.61 -2.00 7.99
CA GLY A 62 8.39 -1.84 6.78
C GLY A 62 9.88 -1.76 7.05
N THR A 63 10.61 -1.63 5.95
CA THR A 63 12.06 -1.46 5.95
C THR A 63 12.42 -0.31 5.03
N GLU A 64 13.20 0.64 5.52
CA GLU A 64 13.76 1.72 4.72
C GLU A 64 15.16 1.35 4.25
N PHE A 65 15.38 1.41 2.94
CA PHE A 65 16.67 1.21 2.31
C PHE A 65 17.24 2.55 1.86
N SER A 66 18.55 2.73 1.99
CA SER A 66 19.23 3.89 1.40
C SER A 66 19.20 3.79 -0.12
N LYS A 67 19.35 4.93 -0.82
CA LYS A 67 19.43 4.95 -2.29
C LYS A 67 20.53 4.03 -2.83
N GLN A 68 21.66 3.94 -2.13
CA GLN A 68 22.77 3.09 -2.52
C GLN A 68 22.44 1.60 -2.37
N GLU A 69 21.74 1.22 -1.30
CA GLU A 69 21.27 -0.16 -1.10
C GLU A 69 20.26 -0.57 -2.17
N VAL A 70 19.34 0.33 -2.52
CA VAL A 70 18.38 0.10 -3.62
C VAL A 70 19.11 -0.06 -4.95
N TYR A 71 20.09 0.80 -5.25
CA TYR A 71 20.82 0.78 -6.52
C TYR A 71 21.71 -0.46 -6.68
N ASN A 72 22.29 -0.95 -5.58
CA ASN A 72 23.17 -2.11 -5.59
C ASN A 72 22.43 -3.44 -5.35
N ALA A 73 21.10 -3.43 -5.24
CA ALA A 73 20.33 -4.65 -4.99
C ALA A 73 20.37 -5.57 -6.21
N GLU A 74 20.74 -6.83 -6.01
CA GLU A 74 20.62 -7.87 -7.04
C GLU A 74 19.15 -8.15 -7.37
N ILE A 75 18.30 -8.12 -6.34
CA ILE A 75 16.84 -8.28 -6.45
C ILE A 75 16.19 -7.17 -5.63
N LEU A 76 15.33 -6.38 -6.28
CA LEU A 76 14.57 -5.31 -5.66
C LEU A 76 13.08 -5.66 -5.69
N HIS A 77 12.53 -6.00 -4.52
CA HIS A 77 11.11 -6.29 -4.36
C HIS A 77 10.44 -5.13 -3.62
N PHE A 78 9.60 -4.35 -4.32
CA PHE A 78 8.76 -3.34 -3.70
C PHE A 78 7.48 -3.96 -3.15
N VAL A 79 7.32 -3.97 -1.82
CA VAL A 79 6.08 -4.43 -1.19
C VAL A 79 5.14 -3.23 -1.04
N GLY A 80 4.03 -3.25 -1.79
CA GLY A 80 2.85 -2.43 -1.53
C GLY A 80 2.76 -1.15 -2.36
N ALA A 81 2.19 -1.28 -3.56
CA ALA A 81 1.29 -0.23 -4.03
C ALA A 81 0.15 -0.13 -2.99
N LYS A 82 -0.27 1.09 -2.62
CA LYS A 82 -1.33 1.25 -1.61
C LYS A 82 -2.56 0.46 -2.08
N ALA A 83 -2.92 -0.58 -1.34
CA ALA A 83 -4.12 -1.36 -1.65
C ALA A 83 -5.32 -0.49 -1.28
N PHE A 84 -6.14 -0.14 -2.26
CA PHE A 84 -7.34 0.62 -2.00
C PHE A 84 -8.50 -0.31 -1.68
N ALA A 85 -9.25 0.06 -0.64
CA ALA A 85 -10.55 -0.53 -0.32
C ALA A 85 -11.62 -0.21 -1.38
N TYR A 86 -11.27 0.55 -2.43
CA TYR A 86 -12.19 1.18 -3.37
C TYR A 86 -11.66 1.15 -4.82
N PRO A 87 -12.53 0.91 -5.83
CA PRO A 87 -14.00 0.77 -5.75
C PRO A 87 -14.51 -0.58 -5.25
N GLU A 88 -15.16 -0.59 -4.08
CA GLU A 88 -15.87 -1.77 -3.57
C GLU A 88 -16.80 -2.31 -4.67
N PRO A 89 -16.65 -3.59 -5.06
CA PRO A 89 -17.53 -4.19 -6.04
C PRO A 89 -18.92 -4.31 -5.42
N GLN A 90 -19.85 -3.45 -5.83
CA GLN A 90 -21.26 -3.71 -5.55
C GLN A 90 -21.64 -4.92 -6.39
N ASN A 91 -21.74 -6.08 -5.73
CA ASN A 91 -21.87 -7.40 -6.34
C ASN A 91 -20.63 -7.86 -7.15
N PRO A 92 -20.32 -9.18 -7.19
CA PRO A 92 -19.17 -9.75 -7.91
C PRO A 92 -19.28 -9.65 -9.46
N SER A 93 -20.19 -8.82 -9.98
CA SER A 93 -20.37 -8.59 -11.42
C SER A 93 -19.13 -8.03 -12.09
N PHE A 94 -18.21 -7.41 -11.35
CA PHE A 94 -16.96 -6.92 -11.92
C PHE A 94 -16.10 -8.08 -12.47
N LEU A 95 -16.05 -9.24 -11.78
CA LEU A 95 -15.24 -10.38 -12.23
C LEU A 95 -15.75 -10.89 -13.58
N GLU A 96 -17.06 -11.12 -13.69
CA GLU A 96 -17.69 -11.61 -14.92
C GLU A 96 -17.66 -10.60 -16.07
N SER A 97 -17.66 -9.30 -15.77
CA SER A 97 -17.58 -8.25 -16.79
C SER A 97 -16.14 -7.95 -17.23
N THR A 98 -15.16 -8.20 -16.37
CA THR A 98 -13.74 -7.84 -16.58
C THR A 98 -12.92 -9.03 -17.09
N TYR A 99 -13.26 -10.26 -16.72
CA TYR A 99 -12.50 -11.47 -17.04
C TYR A 99 -13.32 -12.50 -17.82
N TYR A 100 -12.64 -13.36 -18.60
CA TYR A 100 -13.28 -14.48 -19.30
C TYR A 100 -13.78 -15.54 -18.32
N ASP A 101 -12.93 -15.91 -17.36
CA ASP A 101 -13.23 -16.91 -16.34
C ASP A 101 -13.12 -16.30 -14.94
N SER A 102 -13.99 -16.72 -14.03
CA SER A 102 -13.88 -16.37 -12.62
C SER A 102 -14.56 -17.40 -11.73
N CYS A 103 -13.95 -17.67 -10.58
CA CYS A 103 -14.55 -18.49 -9.52
C CYS A 103 -15.12 -17.58 -8.44
N LYS A 104 -16.44 -17.66 -8.23
CA LYS A 104 -17.13 -16.86 -7.21
C LYS A 104 -16.78 -17.26 -5.78
N GLU A 105 -16.32 -18.49 -5.58
CA GLU A 105 -15.99 -19.03 -4.26
C GLU A 105 -14.60 -18.63 -3.80
N CYS A 106 -13.58 -18.78 -4.65
CA CYS A 106 -12.19 -18.48 -4.30
C CYS A 106 -11.70 -17.12 -4.80
N GLY A 107 -12.44 -16.44 -5.70
CA GLY A 107 -12.06 -15.13 -6.24
C GLY A 107 -10.96 -15.17 -7.30
N ILE A 108 -10.49 -16.36 -7.71
CA ILE A 108 -9.54 -16.52 -8.82
C ILE A 108 -10.22 -16.14 -10.14
N TYR A 109 -9.50 -15.45 -11.00
CA TYR A 109 -9.93 -15.02 -12.32
C TYR A 109 -8.90 -15.39 -13.40
N GLY A 110 -9.38 -15.57 -14.62
CA GLY A 110 -8.58 -15.87 -15.80
C GLY A 110 -8.17 -14.61 -16.57
N GLU A 111 -8.05 -14.73 -17.88
CA GLU A 111 -7.66 -13.63 -18.76
C GLU A 111 -8.64 -12.45 -18.71
N GLN A 112 -8.09 -11.23 -18.66
CA GLN A 112 -8.86 -10.00 -18.64
C GLN A 112 -9.36 -9.61 -20.03
N LYS A 113 -10.68 -9.58 -20.22
CA LYS A 113 -11.36 -9.28 -21.49
C LYS A 113 -11.81 -7.82 -21.65
N ALA A 114 -11.85 -7.05 -20.57
CA ALA A 114 -12.31 -5.66 -20.60
C ALA A 114 -11.53 -4.77 -19.64
N ASP A 115 -11.50 -3.46 -19.93
CA ASP A 115 -10.92 -2.44 -19.06
C ASP A 115 -11.65 -2.37 -17.72
N PHE A 116 -10.92 -2.02 -16.65
CA PHE A 116 -11.54 -1.76 -15.35
C PHE A 116 -12.52 -0.59 -15.41
N LEU A 117 -13.72 -0.82 -14.87
CA LEU A 117 -14.77 0.20 -14.73
C LEU A 117 -14.94 0.56 -13.26
N LEU A 118 -14.43 1.73 -12.87
CA LEU A 118 -14.46 2.21 -11.48
C LEU A 118 -15.59 3.24 -11.29
N LYS A 119 -16.14 3.32 -10.09
CA LYS A 119 -17.18 4.31 -9.78
C LYS A 119 -16.61 5.73 -9.61
N LYS A 120 -15.42 5.83 -9.02
CA LYS A 120 -14.67 7.07 -8.82
C LYS A 120 -13.19 6.79 -9.08
N GLN A 121 -12.47 7.86 -9.39
CA GLN A 121 -11.02 7.79 -9.57
C GLN A 121 -10.33 7.49 -8.24
N PRO A 122 -9.45 6.47 -8.17
CA PRO A 122 -8.69 6.17 -6.96
C PRO A 122 -7.62 7.23 -6.68
N ILE A 123 -7.28 7.43 -5.40
CA ILE A 123 -6.25 8.40 -4.96
C ILE A 123 -4.95 7.65 -4.69
N LEU A 124 -4.09 7.52 -5.70
CA LEU A 124 -2.88 6.68 -5.67
C LEU A 124 -1.74 7.19 -4.75
N GLY A 125 -1.92 8.34 -4.10
CA GLY A 125 -0.93 8.93 -3.20
C GLY A 125 0.31 9.47 -3.91
N SER A 126 1.34 9.84 -3.14
CA SER A 126 2.55 10.50 -3.65
C SER A 126 3.42 9.62 -4.56
N GLY A 127 3.34 8.28 -4.42
CA GLY A 127 4.05 7.35 -5.29
C GLY A 127 3.35 7.07 -6.62
N GLY A 128 2.12 7.57 -6.81
CA GLY A 128 1.35 7.37 -8.03
C GLY A 128 1.10 5.91 -8.39
N LEU A 129 1.09 5.01 -7.41
CA LEU A 129 0.90 3.57 -7.57
C LEU A 129 -0.14 3.03 -6.59
N GLY A 130 -1.00 2.13 -7.06
CA GLY A 130 -2.04 1.49 -6.25
C GLY A 130 -2.44 0.11 -6.74
N GLY A 131 -2.91 -0.73 -5.83
CA GLY A 131 -3.57 -2.00 -6.16
C GLY A 131 -5.02 -2.00 -5.68
N LEU A 132 -5.80 -2.96 -6.14
CA LEU A 132 -7.13 -3.25 -5.57
C LEU A 132 -7.00 -4.38 -4.56
N HIS A 133 -7.66 -4.27 -3.41
CA HIS A 133 -7.53 -5.31 -2.38
C HIS A 133 -8.24 -6.63 -2.74
N TRP A 134 -9.09 -6.65 -3.76
CA TRP A 134 -9.80 -7.83 -4.26
C TRP A 134 -9.27 -8.33 -5.62
N VAL A 135 -8.23 -7.68 -6.17
CA VAL A 135 -7.54 -8.11 -7.39
C VAL A 135 -6.03 -7.98 -7.16
N TYR A 136 -5.39 -9.08 -6.77
CA TYR A 136 -4.02 -9.06 -6.26
C TYR A 136 -2.96 -8.76 -7.32
N ASP A 137 -3.16 -9.17 -8.56
CA ASP A 137 -2.13 -9.07 -9.61
C ASP A 137 -2.23 -7.78 -10.42
N GLU A 138 -3.25 -6.95 -10.16
CA GLU A 138 -3.49 -5.75 -10.95
C GLU A 138 -2.92 -4.49 -10.29
N LEU A 139 -2.05 -3.81 -11.03
CA LEU A 139 -1.35 -2.61 -10.60
C LEU A 139 -1.82 -1.40 -11.40
N PHE A 140 -2.15 -0.33 -10.70
CA PHE A 140 -2.62 0.93 -11.24
C PHE A 140 -1.58 2.01 -11.02
N SER A 141 -1.39 2.86 -12.02
CA SER A 141 -0.44 3.97 -11.96
C SER A 141 -1.06 5.28 -12.41
N THR A 142 -0.55 6.41 -11.92
CA THR A 142 -0.84 7.68 -12.58
C THR A 142 -0.23 7.69 -13.97
N TYR A 143 -0.87 8.36 -14.93
CA TYR A 143 -0.34 8.44 -16.30
C TYR A 143 1.06 9.07 -16.36
N GLU A 144 1.34 10.02 -15.47
CA GLU A 144 2.66 10.64 -15.30
C GLU A 144 3.74 9.62 -14.89
N VAL A 145 3.45 8.78 -13.90
CA VAL A 145 4.38 7.74 -13.44
C VAL A 145 4.56 6.66 -14.51
N TYR A 146 3.47 6.26 -15.20
CA TYR A 146 3.55 5.39 -16.37
C TYR A 146 4.50 5.93 -17.43
N LYS A 147 4.30 7.18 -17.86
CA LYS A 147 5.11 7.81 -18.92
C LYS A 147 6.56 8.01 -18.54
N SER A 148 6.84 8.38 -17.30
CA SER A 148 8.21 8.68 -16.86
C SER A 148 9.03 7.44 -16.52
N TYR A 149 8.39 6.31 -16.19
CA TYR A 149 9.08 5.12 -15.70
C TYR A 149 8.72 3.86 -16.49
N PHE A 150 7.46 3.45 -16.48
CA PHE A 150 7.03 2.15 -17.01
C PHE A 150 7.09 2.06 -18.54
N GLU A 151 6.82 3.15 -19.25
CA GLU A 151 6.97 3.20 -20.71
C GLU A 151 8.42 2.90 -21.14
N GLY A 152 9.41 3.41 -20.38
CA GLY A 152 10.82 3.13 -20.63
C GLY A 152 11.22 1.67 -20.35
N LEU A 153 10.40 0.92 -19.61
CA LEU A 153 10.57 -0.51 -19.36
C LEU A 153 9.84 -1.39 -20.39
N ASN A 154 9.28 -0.78 -21.45
CA ASN A 154 8.42 -1.46 -22.44
C ASN A 154 7.23 -2.18 -21.81
N MET A 155 6.68 -1.65 -20.72
CA MET A 155 5.45 -2.16 -20.13
C MET A 155 4.25 -1.50 -20.80
N ASP A 156 3.30 -2.32 -21.26
CA ASP A 156 2.04 -1.83 -21.80
C ASP A 156 1.08 -1.38 -20.68
N CYS A 157 0.05 -0.63 -21.05
CA CYS A 157 -1.03 -0.24 -20.13
C CYS A 157 -2.41 -0.31 -20.79
N ARG A 158 -3.44 -0.47 -19.95
CA ARG A 158 -4.85 -0.38 -20.30
C ARG A 158 -5.49 0.88 -19.69
N PRO A 159 -6.45 1.49 -20.37
CA PRO A 159 -7.19 2.62 -19.79
C PRO A 159 -8.07 2.14 -18.62
N VAL A 160 -8.31 3.04 -17.67
CA VAL A 160 -9.29 2.83 -16.60
C VAL A 160 -10.50 3.72 -16.84
N LYS A 161 -11.71 3.15 -16.83
CA LYS A 161 -12.96 3.85 -17.14
C LYS A 161 -13.72 4.22 -15.87
N LEU A 162 -14.51 5.29 -15.92
CA LEU A 162 -15.40 5.69 -14.83
C LEU A 162 -16.87 5.42 -15.18
N MET A 163 -17.65 4.83 -14.26
CA MET A 163 -19.06 4.46 -14.47
C MET A 163 -19.95 5.65 -14.88
N ASN A 164 -19.70 6.83 -14.31
CA ASN A 164 -20.62 7.96 -14.43
C ASN A 164 -20.25 9.00 -15.50
N LYS A 165 -19.28 8.73 -16.39
CA LYS A 165 -18.95 9.64 -17.48
C LYS A 165 -18.48 8.92 -18.74
N LYS A 166 -18.79 9.52 -19.89
CA LYS A 166 -18.13 9.30 -21.21
C LYS A 166 -16.64 9.70 -21.20
N VAL A 167 -15.96 9.66 -20.06
CA VAL A 167 -14.62 10.20 -19.84
C VAL A 167 -13.83 9.18 -19.00
N SER A 168 -12.70 8.72 -19.54
CA SER A 168 -11.73 7.88 -18.84
C SER A 168 -11.30 8.52 -17.51
N ALA A 169 -10.80 7.72 -16.56
CA ALA A 169 -10.05 8.30 -15.45
C ALA A 169 -8.82 8.99 -16.05
N GLU A 170 -8.86 10.32 -16.19
CA GLU A 170 -7.95 11.07 -17.08
C GLU A 170 -6.47 10.81 -16.80
N ASN A 171 -6.15 10.44 -15.56
CA ASN A 171 -4.78 10.33 -15.09
C ASN A 171 -4.44 8.96 -14.50
N ILE A 172 -5.23 7.89 -14.72
CA ILE A 172 -4.92 6.56 -14.18
C ILE A 172 -5.01 5.48 -15.25
N VAL A 173 -3.97 4.65 -15.30
CA VAL A 173 -3.88 3.48 -16.17
C VAL A 173 -3.67 2.22 -15.34
N GLN A 174 -4.11 1.09 -15.87
CA GLN A 174 -3.75 -0.25 -15.38
C GLN A 174 -2.49 -0.69 -16.12
N LEU A 175 -1.45 -1.11 -15.41
CA LEU A 175 -0.24 -1.67 -16.02
C LEU A 175 -0.51 -3.10 -16.46
N ILE A 176 -0.09 -3.48 -17.67
CA ILE A 176 -0.12 -4.86 -18.13
C ILE A 176 1.16 -5.53 -17.64
N ILE A 177 1.05 -6.36 -16.61
CA ILE A 177 2.18 -7.14 -16.11
C ILE A 177 2.33 -8.39 -16.99
N PRO A 178 3.43 -8.54 -17.74
CA PRO A 178 3.62 -9.73 -18.57
C PRO A 178 3.78 -10.97 -17.69
N TYR A 179 3.01 -12.02 -17.97
CA TYR A 179 3.11 -13.33 -17.30
C TYR A 179 4.43 -14.07 -17.58
N THR A 180 5.32 -13.47 -18.38
CA THR A 180 6.62 -14.02 -18.72
C THR A 180 7.71 -13.14 -18.12
N ILE A 181 8.47 -13.69 -17.18
CA ILE A 181 9.78 -13.16 -16.83
C ILE A 181 10.65 -13.37 -18.08
N PRO A 182 11.30 -12.33 -18.63
CA PRO A 182 12.30 -12.54 -19.67
C PRO A 182 13.35 -13.53 -19.17
N VAL A 183 13.55 -14.61 -19.93
CA VAL A 183 14.59 -15.61 -19.68
C VAL A 183 15.96 -15.02 -20.02
#